data_AF-A0A5N8X458-F1
#
_entry.id   AF-A0A5N8X458-F1
#
_cell.length_a   1.000
_cell.length_b   1.000
_cell.length_c   1.000
_cell.angle_alpha   90.00
_cell.angle_beta   90.00
_cell.angle_gamma   90.00
#
_symmetry.space_group_name_H-M   'P 1'
#
loop_
_entity.id
_entity.type
_entity.pdbx_description
1 polymer ?
#
loop_
_entity_poly.entity_id
_entity_poly.type
_entity_poly.pdbx_seq_one_letter_code
_entity_poly.pdbx_strand_id
1 'polypeptide(L)' 'MMEAALGVAIVPSLAASMLSDTLTLVPLRPRLERRLVLTGPTTRPWHPNVTAIRDLCEQHGALTPAG' A
#
# COMPACT_ATOMS: atom_id res chain seq x y z
N MET A 1 15.50 -2.35 -12.16
CA MET A 1 15.34 -3.73 -12.68
C MET A 1 14.23 -3.80 -13.71
N MET A 2 12.97 -3.52 -13.36
CA MET A 2 11.87 -3.53 -14.35
C MET A 2 12.04 -2.46 -15.43
N GLU A 3 12.41 -1.23 -15.07
CA GLU A 3 12.75 -0.16 -16.06
C GLU A 3 13.86 -0.54 -17.04
N ALA A 4 14.81 -1.38 -16.60
CA ALA A 4 15.90 -1.85 -17.45
C ALA A 4 15.53 -3.11 -18.26
N ALA A 5 14.25 -3.52 -18.24
CA ALA A 5 13.75 -4.75 -18.84
C ALA A 5 14.42 -6.04 -18.32
N LEU A 6 14.92 -6.04 -17.08
CA LEU A 6 15.68 -7.16 -16.51
C LEU A 6 14.83 -8.15 -15.70
N GLY A 7 13.52 -7.95 -15.61
CA GLY A 7 12.62 -8.90 -14.91
C GLY A 7 11.28 -8.33 -14.51
N VAL A 8 10.51 -9.13 -13.76
CA VAL A 8 9.19 -8.81 -13.21
C VAL A 8 9.21 -8.89 -11.68
N ALA A 9 8.34 -8.14 -11.01
CA ALA A 9 8.19 -8.20 -9.56
C ALA A 9 6.72 -8.21 -9.14
N ILE A 10 6.45 -8.85 -7.99
CA ILE A 10 5.14 -8.84 -7.35
C ILE A 10 5.12 -7.69 -6.33
N VAL A 11 4.30 -6.68 -6.58
CA VAL A 11 4.15 -5.50 -5.73
C VAL A 11 2.67 -5.29 -5.38
N PRO A 12 2.35 -4.69 -4.22
CA PRO A 12 0.97 -4.32 -3.91
C PRO A 12 0.47 -3.19 -4.83
N SER A 13 -0.84 -3.12 -5.03
CA SER A 13 -1.48 -2.06 -5.82
C SER A 13 -1.21 -0.64 -5.30
N LEU A 14 -0.80 -0.51 -4.04
CA LEU A 14 -0.34 0.75 -3.45
C LEU A 14 0.81 1.40 -4.23
N ALA A 15 1.66 0.59 -4.88
CA ALA A 15 2.79 1.11 -5.66
C ALA A 15 2.37 1.74 -7.00
N ALA A 16 1.10 1.62 -7.42
CA ALA A 16 0.63 2.04 -8.74
C ALA A 16 0.92 3.52 -9.03
N SER A 17 0.74 4.40 -8.04
CA SER A 17 0.99 5.84 -8.20
C SER A 17 2.47 6.20 -8.32
N MET A 18 3.37 5.26 -8.07
CA MET A 18 4.82 5.46 -8.11
C MET A 18 5.44 4.83 -9.36
N LEU A 19 4.64 4.20 -10.23
CA LEU A 19 5.14 3.62 -11.47
C LEU A 19 5.34 4.71 -12.51
N SER A 20 6.37 4.54 -13.32
CA SER A 20 6.51 5.32 -14.54
C SER A 20 5.53 4.81 -15.60
N ASP A 21 5.34 5.60 -16.65
CA ASP A 21 4.47 5.25 -17.77
C ASP A 21 4.96 4.05 -18.60
N THR A 22 6.19 3.56 -18.37
CA THR A 22 6.77 2.40 -19.09
C THR A 22 6.45 1.07 -18.41
N LEU A 23 5.88 1.11 -17.19
CA LEU A 23 5.57 -0.07 -16.39
C LEU A 23 4.06 -0.23 -16.20
N THR A 24 3.60 -1.48 -16.14
CA THR A 24 2.18 -1.79 -15.91
C THR A 24 2.01 -2.82 -14.80
N LEU A 25 0.91 -2.71 -14.05
CA LEU A 25 0.50 -3.73 -13.08
C LEU A 25 -0.51 -4.67 -13.71
N VAL A 26 -0.30 -5.96 -13.50
CA VAL A 26 -1.22 -7.01 -13.95
C VAL A 26 -1.85 -7.68 -12.72
N PRO A 27 -3.18 -7.90 -12.71
CA PRO A 27 -3.85 -8.53 -11.57
C PRO A 27 -3.39 -9.98 -11.38
N LEU A 28 -2.99 -10.33 -10.16
CA LEU A 28 -2.60 -11.69 -9.79
C LEU A 28 -3.80 -12.53 -9.33
N ARG A 29 -3.77 -13.82 -9.68
CA ARG A 29 -4.69 -14.84 -9.18
C ARG A 29 -3.89 -15.98 -8.55
N PRO A 30 -4.17 -16.39 -7.28
CA PRO A 30 -5.20 -15.83 -6.40
C PRO A 30 -4.88 -14.40 -5.93
N ARG A 31 -5.91 -13.65 -5.54
CA ARG A 31 -5.74 -12.31 -4.96
C ARG A 31 -5.18 -12.44 -3.55
N LEU A 32 -4.07 -11.75 -3.29
CA LEU A 32 -3.44 -11.69 -1.97
C LEU A 32 -3.56 -10.28 -1.41
N GLU A 33 -4.07 -10.18 -0.19
CA GLU A 33 -4.27 -8.91 0.51
C GLU A 33 -3.28 -8.74 1.66
N ARG A 34 -2.90 -7.50 1.92
CA ARG A 34 -2.02 -7.13 3.04
C ARG A 34 -2.69 -6.03 3.84
N ARG A 35 -2.67 -6.19 5.16
CA ARG A 35 -3.18 -5.16 6.09
C ARG A 35 -2.04 -4.22 6.46
N LEU A 36 -2.21 -2.94 6.15
CA LEU A 36 -1.35 -1.89 6.68
C LEU A 36 -1.72 -1.65 8.15
N VAL A 37 -0.72 -1.59 9.01
CA VAL A 37 -0.91 -1.44 10.46
C VAL A 37 -0.03 -0.28 10.92
N LEU A 38 -0.63 0.68 11.61
CA LEU A 38 0.12 1.70 12.34
C LEU A 38 0.78 1.01 13.53
N THR A 39 2.11 1.14 13.65
CA THR A 39 2.91 0.57 14.73
C THR A 39 3.50 1.67 15.59
N GLY A 40 3.67 1.41 16.89
CA GLY A 40 4.11 2.42 17.84
C GLY A 40 4.64 1.81 19.14
N PRO A 41 5.01 2.64 20.11
CA PRO A 41 5.68 2.20 21.32
C PRO A 41 4.77 1.31 22.17
N THR A 42 5.35 0.25 22.75
CA THR A 42 4.68 -0.69 23.65
C THR A 42 4.74 -0.27 25.12
N THR A 43 5.73 0.55 25.49
CA THR A 43 6.03 0.92 26.89
C THR A 43 5.57 2.32 27.29
N ARG A 44 5.03 3.11 26.35
CA ARG A 44 4.50 4.46 26.63
C ARG A 44 3.20 4.70 25.86
N PRO A 45 2.33 5.60 26.34
CA PRO A 45 1.14 6.00 25.60
C PRO A 45 1.49 6.52 24.21
N TRP A 46 0.61 6.26 23.26
CA TRP A 46 0.69 6.84 21.92
C TRP A 46 0.37 8.33 21.99
N HIS A 47 0.92 9.10 21.06
CA HIS A 47 0.58 10.51 20.93
C HIS A 47 -0.90 10.65 20.55
N PRO A 48 -1.67 11.59 21.13
CA PRO A 48 -3.11 11.75 20.86
C PRO A 48 -3.47 11.86 19.37
N ASN A 49 -2.61 12.52 18.57
CA ASN A 49 -2.80 12.67 17.13
C ASN A 49 -2.82 11.34 16.34
N VAL A 50 -2.32 10.25 16.92
CA VAL A 50 -2.35 8.93 16.28
C VAL A 50 -3.78 8.48 16.05
N THR A 51 -4.68 8.75 16.98
CA THR A 51 -6.10 8.44 16.85
C THR A 51 -6.67 9.13 15.61
N ALA A 52 -6.40 10.43 15.45
CA ALA A 52 -6.84 11.18 14.28
C ALA A 52 -6.24 10.64 12.96
N ILE A 53 -4.97 10.22 12.97
CA ILE A 53 -4.32 9.62 11.79
C ILE A 53 -4.94 8.26 11.46
N ARG A 54 -5.17 7.40 12.45
CA ARG A 54 -5.83 6.10 12.26
C ARG A 54 -7.20 6.29 11.64
N ASP A 55 -8.02 7.18 12.20
CA ASP A 55 -9.38 7.42 11.74
C ASP A 55 -9.38 7.97 10.30
N LEU A 56 -8.42 8.83 9.96
CA LEU A 56 -8.22 9.31 8.59
C LEU A 56 -7.82 8.17 7.64
N CYS A 57 -6.91 7.29 8.06
CA CYS A 57 -6.50 6.13 7.28
C CYS A 57 -7.65 5.14 7.05
N GLU A 58 -8.54 4.95 8.02
CA GLU A 58 -9.71 4.07 7.86
C GLU A 58 -10.70 4.63 6.81
N GLN A 59 -10.86 5.95 6.75
CA GLN A 59 -11.72 6.62 5.76
C GLN A 59 -11.15 6.54 4.34
N HIS A 60 -9.82 6.57 4.19
CA HIS A 60 -9.15 6.67 2.89
C HIS A 60 -8.50 5.36 2.42
N GLY A 61 -8.47 4.32 3.27
CA GLY A 61 -7.82 3.05 2.99
C GLY A 61 -8.49 2.20 1.92
N ALA A 62 -9.70 2.55 1.51
CA ALA A 62 -10.40 1.91 0.40
C ALA A 62 -9.96 2.53 -0.94
N LEU A 63 -8.81 2.10 -1.46
CA LEU A 63 -8.56 2.22 -2.89
C LEU A 63 -9.54 1.28 -3.61
N THR A 64 -10.60 1.84 -4.18
CA THR A 64 -11.51 1.15 -5.09
C THR A 64 -10.68 0.37 -6.12
N PRO A 65 -10.93 -0.94 -6.33
CA PRO A 65 -10.21 -1.68 -7.36
C PRO A 65 -10.46 -1.00 -8.71
N ALA A 66 -9.38 -0.63 -9.40
CA ALA A 66 -9.46 -0.28 -10.81
C ALA A 66 -10.12 -1.47 -11.53
N GLY A 67 -11.33 -1.22 -12.03
CA GLY A 67 -12.10 -2.16 -12.84
C GLY A 67 -11.46 -2.38 -14.20
#